data_AF-A0A662EED1-F1
#
_entry.id   AF-A0A662EED1-F1
#
_cell.length_a   1.000
_cell.length_b   1.000
_cell.length_c   1.000
_cell.angle_alpha   90.00
_cell.angle_beta   90.00
_cell.angle_gamma   90.00
#
_symmetry.space_group_name_H-M   'P 1'
#
loop_
_entity.id
_entity.type
_entity.pdbx_description
1 polymer ?
#
loop_
_entity_poly.entity_id
_entity_poly.type
_entity_poly.pdbx_seq_one_letter_code
_entity_poly.pdbx_strand_id
1 'polypeptide(L)'
;MRTNLVSRNDGSIHGFEISSLWVTFGPLYRLLRSLEGVSDIKRDQFDDYRITFTLHGEPMAIWESYGDSSRYMVVPIDEYNEPNLDTLHDAFRNHQGPIAKLWSAVTGKAGK
;
A
#
# COMPACT_ATOMS: atom_id res chain seq x y z
N MET A 1 2.57 8.49 1.89
CA MET A 1 1.12 8.27 1.73
C MET A 1 0.48 8.31 3.11
N ARG A 2 -0.82 8.62 3.29
CA ARG A 2 -1.45 8.38 4.60
C ARG A 2 -1.80 6.90 4.69
N THR A 3 -1.42 6.27 5.79
CA THR A 3 -1.71 4.87 6.09
C THR A 3 -2.40 4.77 7.45
N ASN A 4 -3.45 3.95 7.57
CA ASN A 4 -4.14 3.67 8.82
C ASN A 4 -4.12 2.16 9.06
N LEU A 5 -3.59 1.71 10.19
CA LEU A 5 -3.62 0.28 10.54
C LEU A 5 -5.06 -0.18 10.77
N VAL A 6 -5.36 -1.38 10.33
CA VAL A 6 -6.62 -2.07 10.57
C VAL A 6 -6.32 -3.30 11.41
N SER A 7 -6.84 -3.31 12.63
CA SER A 7 -6.70 -4.43 13.56
C SER A 7 -7.96 -5.29 13.58
N ARG A 8 -7.81 -6.58 13.83
CA ARG A 8 -8.91 -7.47 14.18
C ARG A 8 -9.40 -7.19 15.61
N ASN A 9 -10.52 -7.81 15.97
CA ASN A 9 -11.11 -7.70 17.32
C ASN A 9 -10.19 -8.23 18.44
N ASP A 10 -9.23 -9.09 18.12
CA ASP A 10 -8.22 -9.63 19.05
C ASP A 10 -6.96 -8.75 19.15
N GLY A 11 -6.89 -7.65 18.39
CA GLY A 11 -5.75 -6.74 18.35
C GLY A 11 -4.66 -7.11 17.32
N SER A 12 -4.78 -8.24 16.61
CA SER A 12 -3.83 -8.59 15.54
C SER A 12 -3.97 -7.64 14.36
N ILE A 13 -2.86 -7.38 13.64
CA ILE A 13 -2.90 -6.51 12.46
C ILE A 13 -3.48 -7.33 11.29
N HIS A 14 -4.63 -6.91 10.80
CA HIS A 14 -5.27 -7.51 9.63
C HIS A 14 -4.72 -6.93 8.33
N GLY A 15 -4.41 -5.64 8.33
CA GLY A 15 -4.02 -4.92 7.14
C GLY A 15 -3.84 -3.43 7.41
N PHE A 16 -3.76 -2.64 6.35
CA PHE A 16 -3.76 -1.19 6.48
C PHE A 16 -4.45 -0.50 5.31
N GLU A 17 -5.14 0.59 5.62
CA GLU A 17 -5.77 1.46 4.64
C GLU A 17 -4.73 2.43 4.05
N ILE A 18 -4.84 2.71 2.76
CA ILE A 18 -4.06 3.72 2.05
C ILE A 18 -4.99 4.72 1.36
N SER A 19 -4.70 6.02 1.53
CA SER A 19 -5.52 7.09 0.95
C SER A 19 -5.30 7.24 -0.56
N SER A 20 -6.38 7.37 -1.34
CA SER A 20 -6.36 7.39 -2.82
C SER A 20 -5.80 8.65 -3.48
N LEU A 21 -5.79 9.81 -2.80
CA LEU A 21 -5.66 11.14 -3.44
C LEU A 21 -4.48 11.34 -4.42
N TRP A 22 -3.50 10.43 -4.45
CA TRP A 22 -2.33 10.46 -5.35
C TRP A 22 -1.90 9.08 -5.89
N VAL A 23 -2.76 8.06 -5.78
CA VAL A 23 -2.42 6.66 -6.04
C VAL A 23 -2.82 6.28 -7.46
N THR A 24 -1.94 6.53 -8.42
CA THR A 24 -2.04 5.86 -9.72
C THR A 24 -1.39 4.47 -9.63
N PHE A 25 -1.84 3.53 -10.46
CA PHE A 25 -1.30 2.17 -10.44
C PHE A 25 0.21 2.11 -10.66
N GLY A 26 0.76 2.95 -11.54
CA GLY A 26 2.19 2.95 -11.86
C GLY A 26 3.12 3.10 -10.63
N PRO A 27 2.97 4.16 -9.82
CA PRO A 27 3.66 4.31 -8.54
C PRO A 27 3.48 3.14 -7.57
N LEU A 28 2.28 2.56 -7.47
CA LEU A 28 2.06 1.36 -6.65
C LEU A 28 2.88 0.16 -7.14
N TYR A 29 2.82 -0.13 -8.44
CA TYR A 29 3.65 -1.21 -9.02
C TYR A 29 5.13 -0.97 -8.77
N ARG A 30 5.60 0.28 -8.89
CA ARG A 30 7.01 0.62 -8.63
C ARG A 30 7.37 0.44 -7.16
N LEU A 31 6.50 0.84 -6.24
CA LEU A 31 6.70 0.65 -4.81
C LEU A 31 6.76 -0.84 -4.47
N LEU A 32 5.76 -1.61 -4.89
CA LEU A 32 5.69 -3.06 -4.64
C LEU A 32 6.94 -3.78 -5.19
N ARG A 33 7.37 -3.48 -6.42
CA ARG A 33 8.60 -4.06 -7.00
C ARG A 33 9.88 -3.68 -6.27
N SER A 34 9.88 -2.63 -5.45
CA SER A 34 11.05 -2.22 -4.67
C SER A 34 11.17 -2.91 -3.32
N LEU A 35 10.14 -3.66 -2.92
CA LEU A 35 10.11 -4.36 -1.65
C LEU A 35 10.68 -5.76 -1.80
N GLU A 36 11.57 -6.10 -0.88
CA GLU A 36 12.07 -7.46 -0.73
C GLU A 36 10.92 -8.41 -0.41
N GLY A 37 10.97 -9.62 -0.97
CA GLY A 37 9.94 -10.63 -0.76
C GLY A 37 8.66 -10.42 -1.58
N VAL A 38 8.51 -9.32 -2.31
CA VAL A 38 7.33 -9.10 -3.17
C VAL A 38 7.51 -9.73 -4.55
N SER A 39 6.55 -10.55 -4.97
CA SER A 39 6.49 -11.18 -6.30
C SER A 39 5.08 -11.20 -6.89
N ASP A 40 4.94 -11.75 -8.11
CA ASP A 40 3.66 -12.05 -8.76
C ASP A 40 2.64 -10.90 -8.84
N ILE A 41 3.14 -9.67 -8.94
CA ILE A 41 2.30 -8.48 -8.93
C ILE A 41 1.45 -8.44 -10.21
N LYS A 42 0.13 -8.57 -10.06
CA LYS A 42 -0.85 -8.59 -11.15
C LYS A 42 -1.88 -7.48 -10.97
N ARG A 43 -2.43 -7.01 -12.09
CA ARG A 43 -3.62 -6.18 -12.06
C ARG A 43 -4.80 -7.12 -11.98
N ASP A 44 -5.68 -6.88 -11.03
CA ASP A 44 -6.97 -7.55 -11.01
C ASP A 44 -8.06 -6.55 -11.39
N GLN A 45 -9.07 -7.05 -12.11
CA GLN A 45 -10.26 -6.31 -12.48
C GLN A 45 -11.54 -7.00 -11.97
N PHE A 46 -11.39 -8.18 -11.36
CA PHE A 46 -12.48 -8.96 -10.78
C PHE A 46 -12.43 -8.87 -9.24
N ASP A 47 -13.61 -8.92 -8.60
CA ASP A 47 -13.79 -8.95 -7.14
C ASP A 47 -13.21 -7.77 -6.34
N ASP A 48 -13.34 -6.54 -6.84
CA ASP A 48 -12.92 -5.28 -6.19
C ASP A 48 -11.42 -5.18 -5.83
N TYR A 49 -10.66 -6.25 -6.04
CA TYR A 49 -9.21 -6.24 -6.00
C TYR A 49 -8.67 -5.47 -7.20
N ARG A 50 -7.75 -4.57 -6.93
CA ARG A 50 -7.13 -3.73 -7.96
C ARG A 50 -5.74 -4.24 -8.31
N ILE A 51 -5.01 -4.74 -7.32
CA ILE A 51 -3.70 -5.36 -7.46
C ILE A 51 -3.65 -6.59 -6.56
N THR A 52 -3.14 -7.70 -7.08
CA THR A 52 -2.75 -8.88 -6.29
C THR A 52 -1.25 -9.07 -6.38
N PHE A 53 -0.63 -9.61 -5.33
CA PHE A 53 0.81 -9.87 -5.27
C PHE A 53 1.11 -10.93 -4.20
N THR A 54 2.34 -11.41 -4.17
CA THR A 54 2.83 -12.32 -3.13
C THR A 54 3.84 -11.56 -2.26
N LEU A 55 3.82 -11.73 -0.94
CA LEU A 55 4.81 -11.21 0.00
C LEU A 55 5.38 -12.36 0.83
N HIS A 56 6.66 -12.68 0.63
CA HIS A 56 7.36 -13.79 1.31
C HIS A 56 6.64 -15.14 1.19
N GLY A 57 5.96 -15.38 0.05
CA GLY A 57 5.17 -16.59 -0.20
C GLY A 57 3.68 -16.43 0.12
N GLU A 58 3.27 -15.35 0.77
CA GLU A 58 1.88 -15.12 1.19
C GLU A 58 1.09 -14.30 0.19
N PRO A 59 -0.14 -14.71 -0.18
CA PRO A 59 -0.97 -13.98 -1.13
C PRO A 59 -1.57 -12.72 -0.49
N MET A 60 -1.39 -11.59 -1.17
CA MET A 60 -1.80 -10.25 -0.73
C MET A 60 -2.62 -9.54 -1.81
N ALA A 61 -3.49 -8.62 -1.38
CA ALA A 61 -4.29 -7.79 -2.26
C ALA A 61 -4.30 -6.32 -1.85
N ILE A 62 -4.43 -5.45 -2.85
CA ILE A 62 -4.88 -4.07 -2.71
C ILE A 62 -6.35 -4.03 -3.16
N TRP A 63 -7.24 -3.92 -2.18
CA TRP A 63 -8.69 -3.97 -2.32
C TRP A 63 -9.32 -2.56 -2.28
N GLU A 64 -10.35 -2.33 -3.08
CA GLU A 64 -11.10 -1.07 -3.09
C GLU A 64 -12.43 -1.23 -2.36
N SER A 65 -12.49 -0.80 -1.10
CA SER A 65 -13.55 -1.18 -0.16
C SER A 65 -14.85 -0.36 -0.25
N TYR A 66 -14.88 0.76 -1.00
CA TYR A 66 -15.98 1.73 -0.94
C TYR A 66 -16.65 2.04 -2.28
N GLY A 67 -16.16 1.51 -3.39
CA GLY A 67 -16.65 1.79 -4.75
C GLY A 67 -16.43 3.24 -5.23
N ASP A 68 -15.90 4.12 -4.38
CA ASP A 68 -15.68 5.54 -4.66
C ASP A 68 -14.21 5.86 -4.97
N SER A 69 -13.35 4.84 -4.98
CA SER A 69 -11.91 4.97 -5.19
C SER A 69 -11.28 6.01 -4.26
N SER A 70 -11.82 6.27 -3.07
CA SER A 70 -11.24 7.22 -2.10
C SER A 70 -10.17 6.59 -1.22
N ARG A 71 -10.26 5.27 -1.02
CA ARG A 71 -9.42 4.50 -0.10
C ARG A 71 -9.25 3.08 -0.61
N TYR A 72 -8.06 2.53 -0.37
CA TYR A 72 -7.75 1.14 -0.65
C TYR A 72 -7.25 0.45 0.61
N MET A 73 -7.47 -0.85 0.72
CA MET A 73 -6.96 -1.68 1.79
C MET A 73 -5.86 -2.58 1.26
N VAL A 74 -4.75 -2.69 2.00
CA VAL A 74 -3.71 -3.69 1.77
C VAL A 74 -3.89 -4.79 2.80
N VAL A 75 -4.22 -5.99 2.34
CA VAL A 75 -4.63 -7.12 3.19
C VAL A 75 -4.08 -8.45 2.66
N PRO A 76 -3.87 -9.45 3.53
CA PRO A 76 -3.68 -10.83 3.09
C PRO A 76 -4.99 -11.37 2.50
N ILE A 77 -4.88 -12.18 1.45
CA ILE A 77 -6.02 -12.89 0.85
C ILE A 77 -6.38 -14.11 1.69
N ASP A 78 -5.38 -14.76 2.29
CA ASP A 78 -5.59 -15.85 3.22
C ASP A 78 -5.72 -15.31 4.65
N GLU A 79 -6.89 -15.47 5.25
CA GLU A 79 -7.17 -15.00 6.61
C GLU A 79 -6.43 -15.78 7.70
N TYR A 80 -5.93 -16.99 7.38
CA TYR A 80 -5.26 -17.87 8.33
C TYR A 80 -3.76 -17.60 8.45
N ASN A 81 -3.20 -16.86 7.51
CA ASN A 81 -1.79 -16.50 7.53
C ASN A 81 -1.63 -15.00 7.78
N GLU A 82 -0.89 -14.67 8.83
CA GLU A 82 -0.63 -13.29 9.25
C GLU A 82 0.80 -12.91 8.89
N PRO A 83 1.09 -12.51 7.64
CA PRO A 83 2.41 -12.03 7.29
C PRO A 83 2.74 -10.79 8.13
N ASN A 84 4.01 -10.64 8.52
CA ASN A 84 4.45 -9.40 9.13
C ASN A 84 4.30 -8.25 8.10
N LEU A 85 3.39 -7.32 8.39
CA LEU A 85 3.08 -6.19 7.52
C LEU A 85 3.90 -4.94 7.84
N ASP A 86 4.76 -4.93 8.86
CA ASP A 86 5.48 -3.74 9.30
C ASP A 86 6.31 -3.13 8.16
N THR A 87 7.11 -3.95 7.49
CA THR A 87 7.95 -3.53 6.36
C THR A 87 7.13 -2.97 5.21
N LEU A 88 5.99 -3.61 4.92
CA LEU A 88 5.07 -3.20 3.85
C LEU A 88 4.38 -1.88 4.21
N HIS A 89 3.86 -1.78 5.43
CA HIS A 89 3.20 -0.58 5.96
C HIS A 89 4.16 0.61 5.99
N ASP A 90 5.38 0.42 6.51
CA ASP A 90 6.42 1.45 6.57
C ASP A 90 6.82 1.92 5.18
N ALA A 91 6.92 1.01 4.20
CA ALA A 91 7.19 1.39 2.82
C ALA A 91 6.11 2.29 2.24
N PHE A 92 4.83 1.97 2.44
CA PHE A 92 3.71 2.79 1.97
C PHE A 92 3.61 4.13 2.70
N ARG A 93 3.82 4.14 4.02
CA ARG A 93 3.86 5.34 4.84
C ARG A 93 4.97 6.28 4.38
N ASN A 94 6.19 5.75 4.25
CA ASN A 94 7.39 6.48 3.84
C ASN A 94 7.45 6.75 2.33
N HIS A 95 6.51 6.19 1.54
CA HIS A 95 6.37 6.52 0.14
C HIS A 95 5.92 8.00 0.00
N GLN A 96 6.92 8.86 -0.01
CA GLN A 96 6.90 10.18 -0.60
C GLN A 96 7.27 9.96 -2.07
N GLY A 97 6.26 9.94 -2.94
CA GLY A 97 6.49 9.80 -4.38
C GLY A 97 7.52 10.84 -4.88
N PRO A 98 8.11 10.67 -6.07
CA PRO A 98 9.07 11.63 -6.63
C PRO A 98 8.57 13.09 -6.63
N ILE A 99 7.25 13.31 -6.65
CA ILE A 99 6.60 14.61 -6.52
C ILE A 99 6.76 15.21 -5.10
N ALA A 100 6.67 14.42 -4.04
CA ALA A 100 6.86 14.90 -2.66
C ALA A 100 8.33 15.32 -2.40
N LYS A 101 9.30 14.62 -2.99
CA LYS A 101 10.71 15.06 -3.01
C LYS A 101 10.90 16.36 -3.81
N LEU A 102 10.15 16.54 -4.91
CA LEU A 102 10.15 17.78 -5.69
C LEU A 102 9.61 18.98 -4.89
N TRP A 103 8.56 18.78 -4.10
CA TRP A 103 8.00 19.84 -3.24
C TRP A 103 8.94 20.22 -2.09
N SER A 104 9.60 19.26 -1.43
CA SER A 104 10.63 19.56 -0.41
C SER A 104 11.82 20.35 -0.96
N ALA A 105 12.17 20.15 -2.24
CA ALA A 105 13.22 20.92 -2.91
C ALA A 105 12.80 22.35 -3.29
N VAL A 106 11.51 22.58 -3.52
CA VAL A 106 10.95 23.91 -3.88
C VAL A 106 10.64 24.75 -2.64
N THR A 107 10.17 24.15 -1.55
CA THR A 107 9.84 24.86 -0.31
C THR A 107 11.03 25.06 0.63
N GLY A 108 12.11 24.27 0.49
CA GLY A 108 13.34 24.38 1.29
C GLY A 108 14.27 25.55 0.94
N LYS A 109 13.89 26.44 0.01
CA LYS A 109 14.74 27.55 -0.47
C LYS A 109 14.21 28.95 -0.13
N ALA A 110 13.22 29.06 0.75
CA ALA A 110 12.76 30.34 1.31
C ALA A 110 13.16 30.42 2.80
N GLY A 111 14.40 30.81 3.05
CA GLY A 111 14.93 30.94 4.42
C GLY A 111 16.44 31.09 4.43
N LYS A 112 16.95 32.13 3.77
CA LYS A 112 18.23 32.75 4.12
C LYS A 112 17.93 34.15 4.64
#